data_AF-A0A6V8IIU9-F1
#
_entry.id   AF-A0A6V8IIU9-F1
#
_cell.length_a   1.000
_cell.length_b   1.000
_cell.length_c   1.000
_cell.angle_alpha   90.00
_cell.angle_beta   90.00
_cell.angle_gamma   90.00
#
_symmetry.space_group_name_H-M   'P 1'
#
loop_
_entity.id
_entity.type
_entity.pdbx_description
1 polymer ?
#
loop_
_entity_poly.entity_id
_entity_poly.type
_entity_poly.pdbx_seq_one_letter_code
_entity_poly.pdbx_strand_id
1 'polypeptide(L)'
;MTKDLKQAVEAAKEIHRARPPLRGTLSYFKSLPEYSCSLPTGTTPGKRWRAQINVEPWGRITIPPAGWVICEYYDGPDVPEGRIGIRYYRPVIRVPALTREGGV
;
A
#
# COMPACT_ATOMS: atom_id res chain seq x y z
N MET A 1 24.44 1.87 8.28
CA MET A 1 23.58 1.98 7.08
C MET A 1 24.42 2.56 5.94
N THR A 2 24.67 1.76 4.90
CA THR A 2 25.49 2.16 3.74
C THR A 2 24.83 3.31 2.97
N LYS A 3 25.63 4.11 2.26
CA LYS A 3 25.14 5.25 1.46
C LYS A 3 24.10 4.80 0.42
N ASP A 4 24.32 3.64 -0.17
CA ASP A 4 23.42 3.03 -1.17
C ASP A 4 22.07 2.64 -0.58
N LEU A 5 22.06 2.09 0.64
CA LEU A 5 20.81 1.74 1.33
C LEU A 5 20.00 2.99 1.69
N LYS A 6 20.65 4.11 2.06
CA LYS A 6 19.95 5.38 2.29
C LYS A 6 19.28 5.89 1.02
N GLN A 7 19.98 5.83 -0.11
CA GLN A 7 19.45 6.26 -1.39
C GLN A 7 18.28 5.38 -1.85
N ALA A 8 18.39 4.06 -1.67
CA ALA A 8 17.30 3.14 -1.98
C ALA A 8 16.04 3.38 -1.14
N VAL A 9 16.21 3.68 0.16
CA VAL A 9 15.09 4.00 1.06
C VAL A 9 14.40 5.29 0.65
N GLU A 10 15.15 6.35 0.32
CA GLU A 10 14.54 7.61 -0.12
C GLU A 10 13.83 7.47 -1.47
N ALA A 11 14.40 6.72 -2.42
CA ALA A 11 13.73 6.41 -3.68
C ALA A 11 12.41 5.64 -3.44
N ALA A 12 12.41 4.66 -2.54
CA ALA A 12 11.21 3.90 -2.20
C ALA A 12 10.12 4.76 -1.55
N LYS A 13 10.51 5.70 -0.67
CA LYS A 13 9.59 6.69 -0.08
C LYS A 13 9.01 7.61 -1.15
N GLU A 14 9.81 8.05 -2.12
CA GLU A 14 9.33 8.94 -3.17
C GLU A 14 8.32 8.24 -4.09
N ILE A 15 8.63 7.00 -4.51
CA ILE A 15 7.66 6.14 -5.22
C ILE A 15 6.39 5.96 -4.37
N HIS A 16 6.52 5.81 -3.05
CA HIS A 16 5.37 5.70 -2.15
C HIS A 16 4.51 6.96 -2.06
N ARG A 17 5.12 8.15 -2.06
CA ARG A 17 4.39 9.42 -2.08
C ARG A 17 3.69 9.66 -3.41
N ALA A 18 4.29 9.22 -4.52
CA ALA A 18 3.76 9.38 -5.87
C ALA A 18 2.53 8.50 -6.18
N ARG A 19 2.28 7.46 -5.37
CA ARG A 19 1.11 6.57 -5.56
C ARG A 19 -0.21 7.35 -5.42
N PRO A 20 -1.24 7.01 -6.21
CA PRO A 20 -2.57 7.60 -6.08
C PRO A 20 -3.09 7.48 -4.63
N PRO A 21 -3.60 8.56 -4.02
CA PRO A 21 -4.11 8.51 -2.66
C PRO A 21 -5.47 7.80 -2.63
N LEU A 22 -5.64 6.84 -1.72
CA LEU A 22 -6.95 6.27 -1.37
C LEU A 22 -7.33 6.76 0.02
N ARG A 23 -8.37 7.60 0.09
CA ARG A 23 -8.84 8.18 1.35
C ARG A 23 -9.82 7.23 2.03
N GLY A 24 -9.68 7.04 3.33
CA GLY A 24 -10.55 6.16 4.10
C GLY A 24 -10.41 6.36 5.60
N THR A 25 -11.15 5.57 6.37
CA THR A 25 -11.04 5.53 7.83
C THR A 25 -9.98 4.52 8.25
N LEU A 26 -9.50 4.64 9.49
CA LEU A 26 -8.61 3.63 10.07
C LEU A 26 -9.28 2.25 10.16
N SER A 27 -10.59 2.23 10.44
CA SER A 27 -11.38 1.00 10.50
C SER A 27 -11.41 0.26 9.17
N TYR A 28 -11.70 0.98 8.07
CA TYR A 28 -11.64 0.41 6.71
C TYR A 28 -10.26 -0.15 6.39
N PHE A 29 -9.20 0.58 6.73
CA PHE A 29 -7.84 0.10 6.47
C PHE A 29 -7.55 -1.18 7.26
N LYS A 30 -7.92 -1.24 8.54
CA LYS A 30 -7.70 -2.42 9.40
C LYS A 30 -8.55 -3.63 9.03
N SER A 31 -9.72 -3.43 8.41
CA SER A 31 -10.57 -4.54 7.96
C SER A 31 -10.04 -5.25 6.71
N LEU A 32 -9.08 -4.65 6.00
CA LEU A 32 -8.47 -5.29 4.83
C LEU A 32 -7.55 -6.44 5.26
N PRO A 33 -7.59 -7.59 4.55
CA PRO A 33 -6.63 -8.67 4.73
C PRO A 33 -5.19 -8.17 4.57
N GLU A 34 -4.28 -8.70 5.37
CA GLU A 34 -2.87 -8.33 5.34
C GLU A 34 -2.04 -9.39 4.62
N TYR A 35 -1.30 -8.98 3.60
CA TYR A 35 -0.38 -9.84 2.88
C TYR A 35 0.98 -9.14 2.76
N SER A 36 1.85 -9.39 3.73
CA SER A 36 3.17 -8.76 3.86
C SER A 36 4.28 -9.51 3.11
N CYS A 37 4.10 -10.81 2.85
CA CYS A 37 5.11 -11.67 2.19
C CYS A 37 4.52 -12.66 1.18
N SER A 38 3.22 -12.57 0.87
CA SER A 38 2.53 -13.48 -0.05
C SER A 38 1.61 -12.71 -0.98
N LEU A 39 1.30 -13.28 -2.13
CA LEU A 39 0.21 -12.76 -2.96
C LEU A 39 -1.12 -13.19 -2.33
N PRO A 40 -2.16 -12.33 -2.39
CA PRO A 40 -3.48 -12.72 -1.92
C PRO A 40 -4.01 -13.88 -2.76
N THR A 41 -4.79 -14.76 -2.13
CA THR A 41 -5.40 -15.91 -2.82
C THR A 41 -6.58 -15.45 -3.68
N GLY A 42 -6.65 -15.91 -4.93
CA GLY A 42 -7.69 -15.50 -5.87
C GLY A 42 -7.48 -14.09 -6.43
N THR A 43 -7.62 -13.96 -7.75
CA THR A 43 -7.29 -12.75 -8.52
C THR A 43 -8.52 -11.99 -8.99
N THR A 44 -9.60 -12.03 -8.21
CA THR A 44 -10.87 -11.39 -8.58
C THR A 44 -10.68 -9.86 -8.69
N PRO A 45 -11.00 -9.24 -9.84
CA PRO A 45 -10.99 -7.79 -9.99
C PRO A 45 -11.79 -7.08 -8.88
N GLY A 46 -11.29 -5.94 -8.41
CA GLY A 46 -11.87 -5.16 -7.31
C GLY A 46 -11.52 -5.67 -5.90
N LYS A 47 -10.97 -6.89 -5.77
CA LYS A 47 -10.51 -7.39 -4.46
C LYS A 47 -9.36 -6.52 -3.95
N ARG A 48 -9.48 -6.07 -2.70
CA ARG A 48 -8.48 -5.23 -2.01
C ARG A 48 -7.83 -5.90 -0.81
N TRP A 49 -6.58 -5.52 -0.56
CA TRP A 49 -5.83 -5.93 0.61
C TRP A 49 -4.82 -4.86 1.02
N ARG A 50 -4.27 -4.97 2.22
CA ARG A 50 -3.17 -4.12 2.68
C ARG A 50 -1.86 -4.88 2.69
N ALA A 51 -0.78 -4.20 2.33
CA ALA A 51 0.57 -4.75 2.33
C ALA A 51 1.55 -3.68 2.82
N GLN A 52 2.64 -4.10 3.48
CA GLN A 52 3.79 -3.23 3.64
C GLN A 52 4.62 -3.31 2.38
N ILE A 53 5.09 -2.16 1.87
CA ILE A 53 6.10 -2.16 0.82
C ILE A 53 7.47 -2.19 1.48
N ASN A 54 8.05 -3.37 1.44
CA ASN A 54 9.40 -3.71 1.85
C ASN A 54 10.09 -4.62 0.82
N VAL A 55 9.47 -4.81 -0.35
CA VAL A 55 9.80 -5.89 -1.29
C VAL A 55 10.28 -5.31 -2.61
N GLU A 56 11.47 -5.72 -3.05
CA GLU A 56 11.84 -5.65 -4.46
C GLU A 56 10.82 -6.43 -5.32
N PRO A 57 10.79 -6.21 -6.65
CA PRO A 57 10.19 -7.20 -7.54
C PRO A 57 10.71 -8.59 -7.11
N TRP A 58 9.83 -9.59 -6.97
CA TRP A 58 10.19 -10.99 -6.64
C TRP A 58 10.39 -11.38 -5.17
N GLY A 59 9.87 -10.63 -4.18
CA GLY A 59 9.71 -11.20 -2.83
C GLY A 59 10.89 -11.01 -1.87
N ARG A 60 11.99 -10.37 -2.30
CA ARG A 60 13.14 -10.10 -1.42
C ARG A 60 12.92 -8.84 -0.58
N ILE A 61 12.97 -9.00 0.74
CA ILE A 61 12.97 -7.89 1.71
C ILE A 61 14.38 -7.30 1.78
N THR A 62 14.64 -6.23 1.04
CA THR A 62 15.98 -5.60 0.95
C THR A 62 16.03 -4.17 1.50
N ILE A 63 14.87 -3.56 1.76
CA ILE A 63 14.77 -2.21 2.32
C ILE A 63 13.84 -2.18 3.54
N PRO A 64 14.10 -1.29 4.53
CA PRO A 64 13.13 -0.94 5.56
C PRO A 64 11.76 -0.59 4.94
N PRO A 65 10.63 -0.91 5.63
CA PRO A 65 9.30 -0.62 5.11
C PRO A 65 9.14 0.85 4.73
N ALA A 66 8.88 1.13 3.45
CA ALA A 66 8.65 2.49 2.95
C ALA A 66 7.28 3.04 3.38
N GLY A 67 6.35 2.14 3.70
CA GLY A 67 5.00 2.48 4.15
C GLY A 67 4.00 1.36 3.83
N TRP A 68 2.77 1.56 4.30
CA TRP A 68 1.64 0.71 3.98
C TRP A 68 1.01 1.11 2.65
N VAL A 69 0.57 0.15 1.86
CA VAL A 69 -0.24 0.37 0.66
C VAL A 69 -1.56 -0.40 0.74
N ILE A 70 -2.54 0.08 -0.02
CA ILE A 70 -3.72 -0.71 -0.37
C ILE A 70 -3.53 -1.16 -1.80
N CYS A 71 -3.68 -2.46 -2.02
CA CYS A 71 -3.59 -3.07 -3.33
C CYS A 71 -4.99 -3.44 -3.83
N GLU A 72 -5.19 -3.43 -5.15
CA GLU A 72 -6.43 -3.83 -5.79
C GLU A 72 -6.15 -4.60 -7.08
N TYR A 73 -6.80 -5.75 -7.24
CA TYR A 73 -6.78 -6.45 -8.53
C TYR A 73 -7.65 -5.73 -9.55
N TYR A 74 -7.18 -5.66 -10.80
CA TYR A 74 -7.98 -5.10 -11.90
C TYR A 74 -7.68 -5.81 -13.22
N ASP A 75 -8.70 -5.83 -14.07
CA ASP A 75 -8.70 -6.35 -15.44
C ASP A 75 -8.95 -5.18 -16.41
N GLY A 76 -7.91 -4.36 -16.60
CA GLY A 76 -7.94 -3.20 -17.50
C GLY A 76 -7.43 -3.52 -18.90
N PRO A 77 -7.68 -2.64 -19.89
CA PRO A 77 -7.16 -2.80 -21.25
C PRO A 77 -5.62 -2.71 -21.32
N ASP A 78 -4.98 -2.17 -20.29
CA ASP A 78 -3.53 -2.09 -20.12
C ASP A 78 -2.90 -3.37 -19.53
N VAL A 79 -3.72 -4.35 -19.13
CA VAL A 79 -3.27 -5.62 -18.57
C VAL A 79 -3.05 -6.63 -19.71
N PRO A 80 -1.87 -7.26 -19.82
CA PRO A 80 -1.62 -8.28 -20.83
C PRO A 80 -2.62 -9.44 -20.75
N GLU A 81 -2.93 -10.06 -21.88
CA GLU A 81 -3.84 -11.21 -21.94
C GLU A 81 -3.38 -12.35 -21.01
N GLY A 82 -4.33 -12.94 -20.28
CA GLY A 82 -4.05 -13.99 -19.28
C GLY A 82 -3.37 -13.50 -18.01
N ARG A 83 -3.27 -12.18 -17.78
CA ARG A 83 -2.74 -11.58 -16.54
C ARG A 83 -3.83 -10.83 -15.77
N ILE A 84 -3.54 -10.55 -14.51
CA ILE A 84 -4.29 -9.62 -13.67
C ILE A 84 -3.35 -8.47 -13.28
N GLY A 85 -3.84 -7.24 -13.34
CA GLY A 85 -3.10 -6.08 -12.88
C GLY A 85 -3.25 -5.88 -11.38
N ILE A 86 -2.28 -5.21 -10.76
CA ILE A 86 -2.36 -4.76 -9.36
C ILE A 86 -2.16 -3.25 -9.32
N ARG A 87 -3.17 -2.53 -8.82
CA ARG A 87 -3.04 -1.11 -8.48
C ARG A 87 -2.52 -0.96 -7.07
N TYR A 88 -1.63 0.00 -6.86
CA TYR A 88 -1.06 0.31 -5.55
C TYR A 88 -1.46 1.72 -5.14
N TYR A 89 -2.17 1.84 -4.03
CA TYR A 89 -2.64 3.10 -3.49
C TYR A 89 -1.90 3.46 -2.21
N ARG A 90 -1.63 4.76 -2.03
CA ARG A 90 -1.19 5.30 -0.74
C ARG A 90 -2.41 5.54 0.15
N PRO A 91 -2.54 4.87 1.31
CA PRO A 91 -3.65 5.11 2.23
C PRO A 91 -3.52 6.51 2.83
N VAL A 92 -4.59 7.29 2.76
CA VAL A 92 -4.71 8.60 3.42
C VAL A 92 -5.83 8.49 4.45
N ILE A 93 -5.45 8.23 5.70
CA ILE A 93 -6.39 8.01 6.79
C ILE A 93 -6.93 9.35 7.28
N ARG A 94 -8.24 9.53 7.20
CA ARG A 94 -8.93 10.67 7.82
C ARG A 94 -9.16 10.32 9.29
N VAL A 95 -8.60 11.14 10.18
CA VAL A 95 -8.88 11.10 11.61
C VAL A 95 -9.80 12.29 11.91
N PRO A 96 -10.98 12.09 12.51
CA PRO A 96 -11.80 13.20 12.95
C PRO A 96 -10.98 14.01 13.97
N ALA A 97 -10.94 15.33 13.79
CA ALA A 97 -10.38 16.19 14.81
C ALA A 97 -11.27 16.06 16.05
N LEU A 98 -10.72 15.55 17.15
CA LEU A 98 -11.37 15.65 18.44
C LEU A 98 -11.30 17.14 18.83
N THR A 99 -12.35 17.89 18.53
CA THR A 99 -12.57 19.19 19.18
C THR A 99 -12.75 18.92 20.65
N ARG A 100 -11.85 19.45 21.47
CA ARG A 100 -11.89 19.39 22.92
C ARG A 100 -12.99 20.33 23.40
N GLU A 101 -14.25 19.98 23.17
CA GLU A 101 -15.38 20.72 23.72
C GLU A 101 -15.74 20.18 25.10
N GLY A 102 -15.81 21.09 26.07
CA GLY A 102 -16.44 20.83 27.38
C GLY A 102 -15.48 20.45 28.50
N GLY A 103 -14.53 21.33 28.84
CA GLY A 103 -14.09 21.41 30.23
C GLY A 103 -15.20 22.04 31.07
N VAL A 104 -15.80 21.24 31.96
CA VAL A 104 -16.67 21.70 33.05
C VAL A 104 -15.81 22.28 34.16
#